data_AF-A0AAD6BJN5-F1
#
_entry.id   AF-A0AAD6BJN5-F1
#
_cell.length_a   1.000
_cell.length_b   1.000
_cell.length_c   1.000
_cell.angle_alpha   90.00
_cell.angle_beta   90.00
_cell.angle_gamma   90.00
#
_symmetry.space_group_name_H-M   'P 1'
#
loop_
_entity.id
_entity.type
_entity.pdbx_description
1 polymer ?
#
loop_
_entity_poly.entity_id
_entity_poly.type
_entity_poly.pdbx_seq_one_letter_code
_entity_poly.pdbx_strand_id
1 'polypeptide(L)'
;MSVHVAETQRQRGAGPFPLHGHGVPRPTVNGEIWVFNKNYTQYIPLSIYDLQTWMGSPSIFVYDCSNAGIIVKSFKQFALQREQELEDYCGTPAPPDSDSSPQTQKRNDVLGKIGTDPSARLPLTPVAAINPSHPLAQMPLPPSMKNCIQLAACEASELLPMNPDLPADLFTSCLTTPIKIALRW
;
A
#
# COMPACT_ATOMS: atom_id res chain seq x y z
N MET A 1 -8.25 -17.76 -4.12
CA MET A 1 -6.98 -17.16 -4.54
C MET A 1 -7.30 -16.26 -5.71
N SER A 2 -7.19 -14.95 -5.50
CA SER A 2 -7.57 -13.97 -6.52
C SER A 2 -6.32 -13.52 -7.26
N VAL A 3 -6.36 -13.58 -8.60
CA VAL A 3 -5.28 -13.08 -9.45
C VAL A 3 -5.61 -11.65 -9.81
N HIS A 4 -4.72 -10.73 -9.42
CA HIS A 4 -4.92 -9.31 -9.63
C HIS A 4 -3.74 -8.76 -10.40
N VAL A 5 -3.96 -8.56 -11.69
CA VAL A 5 -3.01 -7.89 -12.55
C VAL A 5 -3.15 -6.40 -12.27
N ALA A 6 -2.20 -5.82 -11.54
CA ALA A 6 -2.07 -4.38 -11.40
C ALA A 6 -1.36 -3.86 -12.65
N GLU A 7 -2.03 -4.01 -13.81
CA GLU A 7 -1.54 -3.47 -15.06
C GLU A 7 -1.72 -1.96 -14.99
N THR A 8 -0.60 -1.23 -14.96
CA THR A 8 -0.68 0.22 -15.06
C THR A 8 -0.94 0.54 -16.53
N GLN A 9 -2.22 0.57 -16.90
CA GLN A 9 -2.72 0.62 -18.28
C GLN A 9 -2.07 1.74 -19.11
N ARG A 10 -1.54 1.37 -20.27
CA ARG A 10 -1.12 2.30 -21.34
C ARG A 10 -2.35 2.90 -22.01
N GLN A 11 -2.68 4.16 -21.73
CA GLN A 11 -3.44 4.93 -22.71
C GLN A 11 -2.52 5.23 -23.91
N ARG A 12 -2.86 4.69 -25.08
CA ARG A 12 -2.24 5.12 -26.35
C ARG A 12 -2.69 6.55 -26.65
N GLY A 13 -1.93 7.55 -26.19
CA GLY A 13 -2.16 8.96 -26.47
C GLY A 13 -1.08 9.54 -27.39
N ALA A 14 -1.49 10.03 -28.58
CA ALA A 14 -0.65 10.84 -29.45
C ALA A 14 -0.47 12.24 -28.84
N GLY A 15 0.76 12.63 -28.51
CA GLY A 15 1.09 13.95 -27.96
C GLY A 15 2.58 14.28 -28.04
N PRO A 16 2.97 15.57 -28.08
CA PRO A 16 4.30 16.03 -28.50
C PRO A 16 5.39 15.97 -27.41
N PHE A 17 5.13 15.34 -26.27
CA PHE A 17 6.08 15.29 -25.16
C PHE A 17 6.65 13.87 -25.00
N PRO A 18 7.98 13.67 -25.05
CA PRO A 18 8.61 12.36 -24.81
C PRO A 18 8.58 11.97 -23.33
N LEU A 19 7.39 11.77 -22.76
CA LEU A 19 7.24 11.12 -21.46
C LEU A 19 7.12 9.61 -21.72
N HIS A 20 8.25 8.91 -21.78
CA HIS A 20 8.42 7.45 -21.65
C HIS A 20 7.14 6.58 -21.72
N GLY A 21 6.40 6.61 -22.85
CA GLY A 21 5.46 5.60 -23.37
C GLY A 21 4.35 4.97 -22.50
N HIS A 22 4.32 5.18 -21.19
CA HIS A 22 3.40 4.58 -20.23
C HIS A 22 2.57 5.73 -19.66
N GLY A 23 1.30 5.83 -20.05
CA GLY A 23 0.42 6.96 -19.74
C GLY A 23 0.02 7.09 -18.27
N VAL A 24 0.97 6.99 -17.34
CA VAL A 24 0.90 7.12 -15.88
C VAL A 24 2.29 7.47 -15.33
N PRO A 25 2.40 8.30 -14.27
CA PRO A 25 3.68 8.53 -13.62
C PRO A 25 4.24 7.24 -12.97
N ARG A 26 5.55 7.23 -12.72
CA ARG A 26 6.22 6.07 -12.11
C ARG A 26 5.82 5.91 -10.63
N PRO A 27 5.90 4.68 -10.08
CA PRO A 27 5.69 4.45 -8.65
C PRO A 27 6.62 5.31 -7.81
N THR A 28 6.11 5.85 -6.70
CA THR A 28 6.88 6.70 -5.79
C THR A 28 7.58 5.86 -4.72
N VAL A 29 8.69 6.36 -4.17
CA VAL A 29 9.39 5.72 -3.05
C VAL A 29 8.56 5.66 -1.77
N ASN A 30 7.51 6.48 -1.68
CA ASN A 30 6.54 6.46 -0.58
C ASN A 30 5.58 5.25 -0.69
N GLY A 31 5.69 4.44 -1.74
CA GLY A 31 4.81 3.32 -1.97
C GLY A 31 3.45 3.73 -2.51
N GLU A 32 3.43 4.68 -3.45
CA GLU A 32 2.22 5.07 -4.17
C GLU A 32 2.31 4.63 -5.64
N ILE A 33 1.19 4.15 -6.15
CA ILE A 33 0.96 3.90 -7.58
C ILE A 33 -0.09 4.87 -8.10
N TRP A 34 -0.18 5.04 -9.40
CA TRP A 34 -1.07 6.03 -10.00
C TRP A 34 -2.25 5.36 -10.70
N VAL A 35 -3.45 5.79 -10.35
CA VAL A 35 -4.69 5.40 -11.01
C VAL A 35 -5.36 6.62 -11.64
N PHE A 36 -6.27 6.42 -12.58
CA PHE A 36 -7.03 7.51 -13.16
C PHE A 36 -8.29 7.82 -12.34
N ASN A 37 -8.67 9.10 -12.29
CA ASN A 37 -10.01 9.48 -11.88
C ASN A 37 -11.07 8.96 -12.89
N LYS A 38 -12.35 8.99 -12.51
CA LYS A 38 -13.46 8.51 -13.36
C LYS A 38 -13.53 9.19 -14.73
N ASN A 39 -13.01 10.41 -14.82
CA ASN A 39 -13.05 11.24 -16.02
C ASN A 39 -11.78 11.10 -16.87
N TYR A 40 -10.81 10.28 -16.46
CA TYR A 40 -9.50 10.07 -17.11
C TYR A 40 -8.70 11.36 -17.36
N THR A 41 -8.90 12.37 -16.52
CA THR A 41 -8.23 13.67 -16.65
C THR A 41 -7.09 13.87 -15.66
N GLN A 42 -7.09 13.12 -14.55
CA GLN A 42 -6.14 13.30 -13.46
C GLN A 42 -5.65 11.94 -12.96
N TYR A 43 -4.36 11.90 -12.64
CA TYR A 43 -3.76 10.82 -11.87
C TYR A 43 -4.04 11.04 -10.38
N ILE A 44 -4.54 10.00 -9.73
CA ILE A 44 -4.78 9.94 -8.29
C ILE A 44 -3.74 8.97 -7.70
N PRO A 45 -2.98 9.38 -6.67
CA PRO A 45 -2.09 8.47 -5.97
C PRO A 45 -2.91 7.46 -5.17
N LEU A 46 -2.56 6.19 -5.29
CA LEU A 46 -3.11 5.08 -4.53
C LEU A 46 -1.98 4.46 -3.70
N SER A 47 -2.16 4.46 -2.38
CA SER A 47 -1.22 3.85 -1.45
C SER A 47 -1.21 2.32 -1.59
N ILE A 48 -0.02 1.72 -1.61
CA ILE A 48 0.13 0.26 -1.56
C ILE A 48 -0.41 -0.31 -0.24
N TYR A 49 -0.39 0.44 0.85
CA TYR A 49 -1.00 0.03 2.11
C TYR A 49 -2.51 -0.21 1.97
N ASP A 50 -3.21 0.73 1.34
CA ASP A 50 -4.66 0.62 1.12
C ASP A 50 -4.98 -0.52 0.14
N LEU A 51 -4.16 -0.66 -0.91
CA LEU A 51 -4.26 -1.78 -1.84
C LEU A 51 -4.21 -3.13 -1.12
N GLN A 52 -3.29 -3.32 -0.18
CA GLN A 52 -3.22 -4.56 0.60
C GLN A 52 -4.52 -4.84 1.37
N THR A 53 -5.14 -3.80 1.94
CA THR A 53 -6.39 -3.91 2.70
C THR A 53 -7.55 -4.34 1.81
N TRP A 54 -7.66 -3.74 0.63
CA TRP A 54 -8.79 -4.01 -0.28
C TRP A 54 -8.71 -5.39 -0.93
N MET A 55 -7.49 -5.85 -1.23
CA MET A 55 -7.28 -7.08 -2.00
C MET A 55 -7.21 -8.32 -1.12
N GLY A 56 -6.72 -8.18 0.13
CA GLY A 56 -6.58 -9.28 1.07
C GLY A 56 -5.61 -10.38 0.61
N SER A 57 -5.71 -11.54 1.25
CA SER A 57 -4.80 -12.68 1.09
C SER A 57 -5.62 -13.98 0.99
N PRO A 58 -5.25 -14.96 0.13
CA PRO A 58 -4.07 -14.99 -0.75
C PRO A 58 -4.31 -14.32 -2.12
N SER A 59 -3.31 -13.55 -2.58
CA SER A 59 -3.39 -12.74 -3.81
C SER A 59 -2.10 -12.80 -4.64
N ILE A 60 -2.22 -12.79 -5.96
CA ILE A 60 -1.09 -12.59 -6.89
C ILE A 60 -1.15 -11.18 -7.45
N PHE A 61 -0.02 -10.48 -7.42
CA PHE A 61 0.16 -9.16 -8.01
C PHE A 61 1.19 -9.22 -9.15
N VAL A 62 0.85 -8.60 -10.27
CA VAL A 62 1.75 -8.44 -11.43
C VAL A 62 1.89 -6.96 -11.72
N TYR A 63 3.13 -6.46 -11.72
CA TYR A 63 3.48 -5.05 -11.93
C TYR A 63 4.30 -4.91 -13.22
N ASP A 64 3.63 -4.46 -14.29
CA ASP A 64 4.26 -4.20 -15.58
C ASP A 64 4.47 -2.69 -15.79
N CYS A 65 5.50 -2.16 -15.14
CA CYS A 65 5.89 -0.76 -15.24
C CYS A 65 7.40 -0.57 -14.99
N SER A 66 7.91 0.60 -15.38
CA SER A 66 9.27 1.02 -15.01
C SER A 66 9.36 1.28 -13.51
N ASN A 67 10.51 0.97 -12.91
CA ASN A 67 10.73 1.06 -11.46
C ASN A 67 9.79 0.17 -10.62
N ALA A 68 9.24 -0.92 -11.20
CA ALA A 68 8.29 -1.82 -10.52
C ALA A 68 8.86 -2.43 -9.22
N GLY A 69 10.19 -2.59 -9.11
CA GLY A 69 10.83 -3.05 -7.88
C GLY A 69 10.60 -2.13 -6.67
N ILE A 70 10.25 -0.85 -6.85
CA ILE A 70 9.82 0.04 -5.76
C ILE A 70 8.55 -0.51 -5.12
N ILE A 71 7.57 -0.92 -5.93
CA ILE A 71 6.27 -1.42 -5.45
C ILE A 71 6.48 -2.65 -4.56
N VAL A 72 7.31 -3.60 -5.01
CA VAL A 72 7.58 -4.84 -4.25
C VAL A 72 8.27 -4.55 -2.91
N LYS A 73 9.21 -3.60 -2.89
CA LYS A 73 9.91 -3.16 -1.66
C LYS A 73 8.92 -2.52 -0.68
N SER A 74 8.13 -1.56 -1.15
CA SER A 74 7.12 -0.88 -0.33
C SER A 74 6.04 -1.84 0.16
N PHE A 75 5.60 -2.80 -0.66
CA PHE A 75 4.61 -3.81 -0.27
C PHE A 75 5.12 -4.65 0.92
N LYS A 76 6.37 -5.13 0.86
CA LYS A 76 6.97 -5.89 1.96
C LYS A 76 7.07 -5.06 3.23
N GLN A 77 7.49 -3.80 3.11
CA GLN A 77 7.59 -2.89 4.25
C GLN A 77 6.23 -2.66 4.91
N PHE A 78 5.20 -2.36 4.13
CA PHE A 78 3.84 -2.16 4.64
C PHE A 78 3.21 -3.43 5.21
N ALA A 79 3.54 -4.60 4.67
CA ALA A 79 3.11 -5.88 5.22
C ALA A 79 3.72 -6.12 6.62
N LEU A 80 5.03 -5.88 6.79
CA LEU A 80 5.70 -6.01 8.08
C LEU A 80 5.18 -4.99 9.10
N GLN A 81 5.00 -3.73 8.69
CA GLN A 81 4.43 -2.70 9.53
C GLN A 81 3.04 -3.09 10.04
N ARG A 82 2.19 -3.64 9.17
CA ARG A 82 0.85 -4.10 9.54
C ARG A 82 0.88 -5.25 10.56
N GLU A 83 1.82 -6.18 10.43
CA GLU A 83 1.99 -7.26 11.41
C GLU A 83 2.45 -6.73 12.77
N GLN A 84 3.34 -5.74 12.80
CA GLN A 84 3.76 -5.08 14.03
C GLN A 84 2.61 -4.31 14.70
N GLU A 85 1.83 -3.56 13.93
CA GLU A 85 0.65 -2.83 14.45
C GLU A 85 -0.42 -3.79 15.03
N LEU A 86 -0.51 -5.02 14.52
CA LEU A 86 -1.35 -6.09 15.06
C LEU A 86 -0.82 -6.67 16.38
N GLU A 87 0.50 -6.88 16.47
CA GLU A 87 1.16 -7.40 17.67
C GLU A 87 1.05 -6.39 18.83
N ASP A 88 1.27 -5.11 18.58
CA ASP A 88 1.11 -4.04 19.59
C ASP A 88 -0.32 -3.97 20.13
N TYR A 89 -1.31 -4.25 19.28
CA TYR A 89 -2.72 -4.28 19.66
C TYR A 89 -3.11 -5.49 20.52
N CYS A 90 -2.48 -6.65 20.31
CA CYS A 90 -2.73 -7.87 21.10
C CYS A 90 -1.82 -8.00 22.33
N GLY A 91 -0.65 -7.34 22.31
CA GLY A 91 0.47 -7.59 23.23
C GLY A 91 0.57 -6.67 24.44
N THR A 92 -0.40 -5.77 24.69
CA THR A 92 -0.37 -4.97 25.92
C THR A 92 -0.79 -5.82 27.13
N PRO A 93 0.05 -5.95 28.18
CA PRO A 93 -0.38 -6.55 29.44
C PRO A 93 -1.52 -5.71 30.03
N ALA A 94 -2.50 -6.39 30.62
CA ALA A 94 -3.63 -5.76 31.30
C ALA A 94 -3.14 -4.63 32.24
N PRO A 95 -3.85 -3.48 32.31
CA PRO A 95 -3.51 -2.46 33.28
C PRO A 95 -3.48 -3.11 34.68
N PRO A 96 -2.47 -2.83 35.52
CA PRO A 96 -2.48 -3.33 36.89
C PRO A 96 -3.77 -2.86 37.54
N ASP A 97 -4.54 -3.79 38.10
CA ASP A 97 -5.79 -3.54 38.82
C ASP A 97 -5.57 -2.39 39.83
N SER A 98 -6.05 -1.20 39.48
CA SER A 98 -6.01 -0.05 40.37
C SER A 98 -7.23 -0.08 41.28
N ASP A 99 -7.18 -0.92 42.32
CA ASP A 99 -8.05 -0.74 43.47
C ASP A 99 -7.36 0.13 44.53
N SER A 100 -8.17 0.96 45.18
CA SER A 100 -7.88 1.97 46.22
C SER A 100 -7.38 3.37 45.79
N SER A 101 -8.34 4.29 45.72
CA SER A 101 -8.17 5.72 46.14
C SER A 101 -8.59 5.83 47.62
N PRO A 102 -8.15 6.84 48.44
CA PRO A 102 -8.27 8.26 48.08
C PRO A 102 -7.28 9.31 48.69
N GLN A 103 -7.32 10.52 48.08
CA GLN A 103 -7.12 11.91 48.58
C GLN A 103 -5.83 12.75 48.27
N THR A 104 -6.04 13.75 47.38
CA THR A 104 -5.77 15.22 47.47
C THR A 104 -4.34 15.82 47.43
N GLN A 105 -4.02 16.63 46.38
CA GLN A 105 -3.67 18.09 46.48
C GLN A 105 -3.25 18.78 45.15
N LYS A 106 -4.01 19.84 44.79
CA LYS A 106 -3.76 21.10 44.02
C LYS A 106 -2.42 21.31 43.24
N ARG A 107 -2.53 21.80 41.99
CA ARG A 107 -2.35 23.22 41.58
C ARG A 107 -2.53 23.42 40.05
N ASN A 108 -3.16 24.54 39.70
CA ASN A 108 -3.39 25.03 38.34
C ASN A 108 -2.16 25.81 37.86
N ASP A 109 -1.84 25.74 36.56
CA ASP A 109 -1.24 26.85 35.82
C ASP A 109 -1.71 26.85 34.36
N VAL A 110 -2.13 28.04 33.90
CA VAL A 110 -2.70 28.35 32.59
C VAL A 110 -1.61 28.99 31.72
N LEU A 111 -1.63 28.65 30.42
CA LEU A 111 -1.30 29.48 29.25
C LEU A 111 -0.16 28.98 28.33
N GLY A 112 -0.58 28.32 27.24
CA GLY A 112 -0.15 28.69 25.89
C GLY A 112 1.06 27.96 25.31
N LYS A 113 0.82 27.08 24.33
CA LYS A 113 1.56 26.99 23.06
C LYS A 113 0.73 26.23 22.04
N ILE A 114 0.10 26.97 21.13
CA ILE A 114 -0.48 26.45 19.89
C ILE A 114 0.71 26.18 18.97
N GLY A 115 1.11 24.91 18.87
CA GLY A 115 2.06 24.41 17.88
C GLY A 115 1.32 23.50 16.91
N THR A 116 1.30 23.87 15.64
CA THR A 116 0.74 23.11 14.53
C THR A 116 1.66 21.94 14.16
N ASP A 117 1.24 20.71 14.45
CA ASP A 117 1.80 19.49 13.85
C ASP A 117 0.64 18.63 13.30
N PRO A 118 0.60 18.28 11.99
CA PRO A 118 -0.45 17.45 11.42
C PRO A 118 -0.22 15.94 11.68
N SER A 119 0.76 15.57 12.51
CA SER A 119 1.08 14.18 12.86
C SER A 119 0.58 13.79 14.25
N ALA A 120 -0.61 14.23 14.63
CA ALA A 120 -1.30 13.65 15.78
C ALA A 120 -2.02 12.37 15.34
N ARG A 121 -1.30 11.24 15.30
CA ARG A 121 -1.94 9.91 15.34
C ARG A 121 -2.77 9.87 16.62
N LEU A 122 -4.10 9.86 16.49
CA LEU A 122 -4.97 9.54 17.62
C LEU A 122 -4.52 8.16 18.14
N PRO A 123 -4.21 8.01 19.44
CA PRO A 123 -3.94 6.69 19.99
C PRO A 123 -5.25 5.91 19.88
N LEU A 124 -5.28 4.91 18.99
CA LEU A 124 -6.36 3.94 18.95
C LEU A 124 -6.35 3.21 20.30
N THR A 125 -7.40 3.39 21.08
CA THR A 125 -7.54 2.72 22.38
C THR A 125 -7.51 1.19 22.18
N PRO A 126 -6.86 0.42 23.06
CA PRO A 126 -6.82 -1.03 22.93
C PRO A 126 -8.23 -1.60 23.04
N VAL A 127 -8.65 -2.36 22.04
CA VAL A 127 -9.96 -3.03 22.01
C VAL A 127 -10.08 -4.14 23.04
N ALA A 128 -8.97 -4.60 23.62
CA ALA A 128 -8.98 -5.58 24.71
C ALA A 128 -9.72 -5.10 25.98
N ALA A 129 -9.86 -3.78 26.18
CA ALA A 129 -10.62 -3.21 27.30
C ALA A 129 -12.11 -2.96 26.98
N ILE A 130 -12.54 -3.31 25.78
CA ILE A 130 -13.86 -2.99 25.28
C ILE A 130 -14.73 -4.26 25.39
N ASN A 131 -15.86 -4.14 26.10
CA ASN A 131 -16.92 -5.15 26.15
C ASN A 131 -17.11 -5.80 24.75
N PRO A 132 -17.15 -7.14 24.62
CA PRO A 132 -17.32 -7.83 23.32
C PRO A 132 -18.61 -7.43 22.58
N SER A 133 -19.53 -6.74 23.26
CA SER A 133 -20.75 -6.15 22.70
C SER A 133 -20.54 -4.76 22.07
N HIS A 134 -19.36 -4.18 22.16
CA HIS A 134 -19.10 -2.81 21.70
C HIS A 134 -18.73 -2.79 20.21
N PRO A 135 -19.25 -1.82 19.44
CA PRO A 135 -19.05 -1.76 17.99
C PRO A 135 -17.59 -1.66 17.52
N LEU A 136 -16.65 -1.25 18.39
CA LEU A 136 -15.21 -1.23 18.07
C LEU A 136 -14.51 -2.59 18.21
N ALA A 137 -15.10 -3.56 18.91
CA ALA A 137 -14.58 -4.92 19.03
C ALA A 137 -14.83 -5.80 17.79
N GLN A 138 -15.55 -5.26 16.79
CA GLN A 138 -15.93 -5.97 15.56
C GLN A 138 -15.15 -5.51 14.32
N MET A 139 -14.10 -4.70 14.46
CA MET A 139 -13.24 -4.40 13.32
C MET A 139 -12.52 -5.68 12.87
N PRO A 140 -12.64 -6.09 11.59
CA PRO A 140 -11.92 -7.25 11.08
C PRO A 140 -10.41 -7.08 11.31
N LEU A 141 -9.77 -8.06 11.93
CA LEU A 141 -8.31 -8.10 12.07
C LEU A 141 -7.66 -7.93 10.69
N PRO A 142 -6.69 -7.02 10.52
CA PRO A 142 -6.00 -6.85 9.25
C PRO A 142 -5.47 -8.20 8.71
N PRO A 143 -5.73 -8.54 7.43
CA PRO A 143 -5.30 -9.80 6.87
C PRO A 143 -3.77 -9.88 6.79
N SER A 144 -3.19 -11.03 7.12
CA SER A 144 -1.76 -11.27 6.92
C SER A 144 -1.44 -11.40 5.43
N MET A 145 -0.42 -10.67 4.98
CA MET A 145 0.01 -10.64 3.58
C MET A 145 1.09 -11.67 3.25
N LYS A 146 1.35 -12.65 4.15
CA LYS A 146 2.38 -13.71 3.98
C LYS A 146 2.15 -14.60 2.76
N ASN A 147 0.89 -14.73 2.31
CA ASN A 147 0.52 -15.57 1.17
C ASN A 147 0.27 -14.75 -0.12
N CYS A 148 1.03 -13.67 -0.32
CA CYS A 148 0.96 -12.85 -1.52
C CYS A 148 2.18 -13.07 -2.42
N ILE A 149 1.92 -13.42 -3.68
CA ILE A 149 2.96 -13.56 -4.71
C ILE A 149 3.04 -12.24 -5.47
N GLN A 150 4.25 -11.75 -5.70
CA GLN A 150 4.48 -10.50 -6.41
C GLN A 150 5.44 -10.74 -7.57
N LEU A 151 5.04 -10.31 -8.76
CA LEU A 151 5.83 -10.36 -9.99
C LEU A 151 6.04 -8.92 -10.47
N ALA A 152 7.30 -8.51 -10.62
CA ALA A 152 7.66 -7.17 -11.08
C ALA A 152 8.51 -7.25 -12.36
N ALA A 153 8.20 -6.38 -13.32
CA ALA A 153 8.85 -6.39 -14.62
C ALA A 153 10.34 -5.98 -14.60
N CYS A 154 10.75 -5.16 -13.64
CA CYS A 154 12.11 -4.63 -13.53
C CYS A 154 12.47 -4.24 -12.08
N GLU A 155 13.75 -3.99 -11.82
CA GLU A 155 14.23 -3.53 -10.52
C GLU A 155 13.80 -2.07 -10.20
N ALA A 156 13.95 -1.64 -8.94
CA ALA A 156 13.55 -0.33 -8.46
C ALA A 156 14.23 0.85 -9.16
N SER A 157 15.40 0.64 -9.79
CA SER A 157 16.14 1.67 -10.54
C SER A 157 16.13 1.47 -12.05
N GLU A 158 15.46 0.42 -12.54
CA GLU A 158 15.44 0.05 -13.94
C GLU A 158 14.23 0.63 -14.67
N LEU A 159 14.39 0.78 -15.99
CA LEU A 159 13.34 1.22 -16.90
C LEU A 159 13.00 0.08 -17.86
N LEU A 160 11.74 0.03 -18.26
CA LEU A 160 11.29 -0.89 -19.31
C LEU A 160 11.92 -0.51 -20.66
N PRO A 161 12.18 -1.50 -21.53
CA PRO A 161 12.76 -1.23 -22.84
C PRO A 161 11.82 -0.36 -23.70
N MET A 162 12.38 0.66 -24.34
CA MET A 162 11.64 1.59 -25.22
C MET A 162 11.79 1.28 -26.72
N ASN A 163 12.36 0.12 -27.07
CA ASN A 163 12.56 -0.25 -28.47
C ASN A 163 11.18 -0.38 -29.18
N PRO A 164 10.94 0.32 -30.30
CA PRO A 164 9.66 0.24 -31.02
C PRO A 164 9.32 -1.15 -31.57
N ASP A 165 10.31 -2.03 -31.74
CA ASP A 165 10.11 -3.41 -32.22
C ASP A 165 9.59 -4.35 -31.12
N LEU A 166 9.62 -3.90 -29.86
CA LEU A 166 9.12 -4.65 -28.72
C LEU A 166 7.70 -4.21 -28.33
N PRO A 167 6.86 -5.12 -27.82
CA PRO A 167 5.62 -4.74 -27.16
C PRO A 167 5.93 -3.87 -25.93
N ALA A 168 5.09 -2.87 -25.68
CA ALA A 168 5.24 -1.99 -24.51
C ALA A 168 4.92 -2.71 -23.19
N ASP A 169 4.19 -3.81 -23.27
CA ASP A 169 3.77 -4.72 -22.21
C ASP A 169 4.59 -6.02 -22.26
N LEU A 170 5.90 -5.94 -22.52
CA LEU A 170 6.76 -7.11 -22.74
C LEU A 170 6.67 -8.13 -21.59
N PHE A 171 6.66 -7.66 -20.35
CA PHE A 171 6.59 -8.54 -19.19
C PHE A 171 5.25 -9.28 -19.13
N THR A 172 4.14 -8.57 -19.27
CA THR A 172 2.80 -9.19 -19.33
C THR A 172 2.65 -10.11 -20.54
N SER A 173 3.18 -9.72 -21.70
CA SER A 173 3.20 -10.52 -22.92
C SER A 173 3.98 -11.84 -22.72
N CYS A 174 5.09 -11.83 -22.00
CA CYS A 174 5.84 -13.04 -21.64
C CYS A 174 5.04 -13.97 -20.71
N LEU A 175 4.27 -13.43 -19.78
CA LEU A 175 3.46 -14.21 -18.85
C LEU A 175 2.19 -14.77 -19.48
N THR A 176 1.58 -14.05 -20.41
CA THR A 176 0.26 -14.39 -20.98
C THR A 176 0.31 -15.01 -22.37
N THR A 177 1.37 -14.72 -23.15
CA THR A 177 1.55 -15.22 -24.53
C THR A 177 2.97 -15.73 -24.82
N PRO A 178 3.51 -16.65 -24.00
CA PRO A 178 4.94 -17.05 -24.04
C PRO A 178 5.39 -17.58 -25.41
N ILE A 179 4.56 -18.37 -26.11
CA ILE A 179 4.93 -18.92 -27.42
C ILE A 179 5.06 -17.81 -28.47
N LYS A 180 4.14 -16.83 -28.46
CA LYS A 180 4.15 -15.74 -29.44
C LYS A 180 5.37 -14.84 -29.26
N ILE A 181 5.76 -14.57 -28.02
CA ILE A 181 6.94 -13.74 -27.74
C ILE A 181 8.24 -14.50 -28.05
N ALA A 182 8.34 -15.78 -27.68
CA ALA A 182 9.53 -16.61 -27.90
C ALA A 182 9.77 -16.99 -29.37
N LEU A 183 8.75 -16.90 -30.24
CA LEU A 183 8.94 -17.06 -31.68
C LEU A 183 9.29 -15.74 -32.38
N ARG A 184 8.99 -14.60 -31.74
CA ARG A 184 9.36 -13.28 -32.25
C ARG A 184 10.80 -12.90 -31.90
N TRP A 185 11.37 -13.54 -30.87
CA TRP A 185 12.69 -13.25 -30.27
C TRP A 185 13.47 -14.51 -29.92
#